data_AF-A0A7X1ZNR9-F1
#
_entry.id   AF-A0A7X1ZNR9-F1
#
_cell.length_a   1.000
_cell.length_b   1.000
_cell.length_c   1.000
_cell.angle_alpha   90.00
_cell.angle_beta   90.00
_cell.angle_gamma   90.00
#
_symmetry.space_group_name_H-M   'P 1'
#
loop_
_entity.id
_entity.type
_entity.pdbx_description
1 polymer ?
#
loop_
_entity_poly.entity_id
_entity_poly.type
_entity_poly.pdbx_seq_one_letter_code
_entity_poly.pdbx_strand_id
1 'polypeptide(L)'
;MKGESAFVSVLWLAALKTVAQMGQILIDQGVSEIDGIAVNSTIEKYKFNAGRRTLQKLWNEEGGYFNIDAHTDDIMTDQLFGLWYAKLLGLEEKQSDRIIPLEQAKRTLQTIYQRNVLGFGGGLMGAVNGRDSSGKQLFSQQGDEVWTGTTYAYASNCILHGLIEEGMHTAYGEYYVVYSPHGQGYFFKTPEAYCNPEELIWNNPKSKYGEKLFRAMKYMRPGAVWALYEALLKTIP
;
A
#
# COMPACT_ATOMS: atom_id res chain seq x y z
N MET A 1 14.35 4.13 -3.76
CA MET A 1 14.08 3.23 -4.88
C MET A 1 15.18 3.33 -5.92
N LYS A 2 16.08 2.35 -5.93
CA LYS A 2 17.10 2.10 -6.96
C LYS A 2 16.92 0.66 -7.45
N GLY A 3 17.02 0.43 -8.76
CA GLY A 3 16.76 -0.90 -9.32
C GLY A 3 15.29 -1.31 -9.20
N GLU A 4 15.03 -2.62 -9.14
CA GLU A 4 13.69 -3.17 -8.91
C GLU A 4 13.16 -2.75 -7.54
N SER A 5 11.89 -2.35 -7.47
CA SER A 5 11.21 -2.00 -6.22
C SER A 5 9.94 -2.81 -6.02
N ALA A 6 9.58 -3.09 -4.77
CA ALA A 6 8.38 -3.86 -4.46
C ALA A 6 7.12 -3.14 -4.97
N PHE A 7 6.99 -1.84 -4.67
CA PHE A 7 5.86 -1.01 -5.10
C PHE A 7 5.61 -1.08 -6.62
N VAL A 8 6.62 -0.76 -7.43
CA VAL A 8 6.49 -0.74 -8.90
C VAL A 8 6.30 -2.16 -9.43
N SER A 9 7.02 -3.15 -8.89
CA SER A 9 6.93 -4.54 -9.36
C SER A 9 5.53 -5.10 -9.12
N VAL A 10 4.97 -4.93 -7.93
CA VAL A 10 3.63 -5.44 -7.61
C VAL A 10 2.55 -4.72 -8.42
N LEU A 11 2.67 -3.41 -8.63
CA LEU A 11 1.77 -2.65 -9.52
C LEU A 11 1.83 -3.16 -10.96
N TRP A 12 3.03 -3.36 -11.48
CA TRP A 12 3.24 -3.88 -12.83
C TRP A 12 2.63 -5.27 -13.00
N LEU A 13 2.86 -6.17 -12.04
CA LEU A 13 2.30 -7.53 -12.08
C LEU A 13 0.76 -7.52 -12.01
N ALA A 14 0.18 -6.64 -11.21
CA ALA A 14 -1.27 -6.45 -11.17
C ALA A 14 -1.83 -5.98 -12.51
N ALA A 15 -1.17 -5.00 -13.16
CA ALA A 15 -1.57 -4.54 -14.49
C ALA A 15 -1.51 -5.65 -15.55
N LEU A 16 -0.42 -6.43 -15.58
CA LEU A 16 -0.28 -7.58 -16.47
C LEU A 16 -1.39 -8.61 -16.28
N LYS A 17 -1.69 -8.94 -15.02
CA LYS A 17 -2.75 -9.88 -14.67
C LYS A 17 -4.13 -9.36 -15.08
N THR A 18 -4.41 -8.07 -14.88
CA THR A 18 -5.65 -7.44 -15.32
C THR A 18 -5.82 -7.51 -16.84
N VAL A 19 -4.76 -7.23 -17.61
CA VAL A 19 -4.82 -7.33 -19.08
C VAL A 19 -5.09 -8.77 -19.54
N ALA A 20 -4.45 -9.75 -18.91
CA ALA A 20 -4.72 -11.16 -19.21
C ALA A 20 -6.18 -11.54 -18.90
N GLN A 21 -6.74 -11.06 -17.79
CA GLN A 21 -8.16 -11.28 -17.45
C GLN A 21 -9.11 -10.59 -18.45
N MET A 22 -8.81 -9.35 -18.87
CA MET A 22 -9.58 -8.66 -19.90
C MET A 22 -9.59 -9.44 -21.22
N GLY A 23 -8.44 -9.99 -21.62
CA GLY A 23 -8.34 -10.87 -22.78
C GLY A 23 -9.19 -12.13 -22.64
N GLN A 24 -9.18 -12.78 -21.47
CA GLN A 24 -10.00 -13.96 -21.24
C GLN A 24 -11.50 -13.63 -21.34
N ILE A 25 -11.94 -12.51 -20.78
CA ILE A 25 -13.33 -12.04 -20.89
C ILE A 25 -13.75 -11.85 -22.35
N LEU A 26 -12.87 -11.28 -23.19
CA LEU A 26 -13.12 -11.11 -24.62
C LEU A 26 -13.27 -12.45 -25.35
N ILE A 27 -12.38 -13.41 -25.06
CA ILE A 27 -12.46 -14.76 -25.62
C ILE A 27 -13.77 -15.44 -25.20
N ASP A 28 -14.16 -15.33 -23.93
CA ASP A 28 -15.41 -15.89 -23.41
C ASP A 28 -16.64 -15.25 -24.07
N GLN A 29 -16.52 -14.01 -24.55
CA GLN A 29 -17.54 -13.30 -25.33
C GLN A 29 -17.46 -13.57 -26.85
N GLY A 30 -16.56 -14.45 -27.30
CA GLY A 30 -16.39 -14.83 -28.70
C GLY A 30 -15.52 -13.87 -29.52
N VAL A 31 -14.82 -12.93 -28.89
CA VAL A 31 -13.89 -12.00 -29.55
C VAL A 31 -12.49 -12.59 -29.54
N SER A 32 -12.04 -13.09 -30.69
CA SER A 32 -10.70 -13.68 -30.84
C SER A 32 -9.63 -12.71 -31.36
N GLU A 33 -10.04 -11.55 -31.91
CA GLU A 33 -9.15 -10.58 -32.54
C GLU A 33 -9.69 -9.14 -32.36
N ILE A 34 -8.79 -8.17 -32.14
CA ILE A 34 -9.08 -6.72 -32.13
C ILE A 34 -7.99 -6.03 -32.94
N ASP A 35 -8.38 -5.20 -33.92
CA ASP A 35 -7.44 -4.44 -34.78
C ASP A 35 -6.32 -5.29 -35.40
N GLY A 36 -6.63 -6.52 -35.82
CA GLY A 36 -5.65 -7.46 -36.39
C GLY A 36 -4.74 -8.16 -35.36
N ILE A 37 -4.99 -7.98 -34.06
CA ILE A 37 -4.21 -8.60 -32.98
C ILE A 37 -5.03 -9.72 -32.35
N ALA A 38 -4.52 -10.95 -32.42
CA ALA A 38 -5.13 -12.10 -31.77
C ALA A 38 -5.12 -11.94 -30.24
N VAL A 39 -6.29 -12.01 -29.60
CA VAL A 39 -6.45 -11.82 -28.15
C VAL A 39 -5.63 -12.84 -27.35
N ASN A 40 -5.59 -14.10 -27.80
CA ASN A 40 -4.76 -15.14 -27.18
C ASN A 40 -3.26 -14.80 -27.18
N SER A 41 -2.75 -14.13 -28.23
CA SER A 41 -1.34 -13.71 -28.27
C SER A 41 -1.01 -12.66 -27.20
N THR A 42 -1.97 -11.78 -26.91
CA THR A 42 -1.89 -10.76 -25.85
C THR A 42 -1.87 -11.41 -24.47
N ILE A 43 -2.77 -12.38 -24.21
CA ILE A 43 -2.81 -13.13 -22.95
C ILE A 43 -1.47 -13.85 -22.71
N GLU A 44 -0.96 -14.54 -23.73
CA GLU A 44 0.31 -15.26 -23.65
C GLU A 44 1.50 -14.33 -23.39
N LYS A 45 1.56 -13.19 -24.10
CA LYS A 45 2.61 -12.17 -23.93
C LYS A 45 2.66 -11.61 -22.51
N TYR A 46 1.52 -11.44 -21.87
CA TYR A 46 1.41 -10.82 -20.55
C TYR A 46 1.36 -11.80 -19.38
N LYS A 47 1.73 -13.07 -19.62
CA LYS A 47 2.03 -14.02 -18.54
C LYS A 47 3.10 -13.44 -17.60
N PHE A 48 2.76 -13.34 -16.32
CA PHE A 48 3.55 -12.60 -15.32
C PHE A 48 4.46 -13.50 -14.46
N ASN A 49 4.60 -14.78 -14.81
CA ASN A 49 5.40 -15.76 -14.05
C ASN A 49 6.88 -15.37 -13.89
N ALA A 50 7.48 -14.81 -14.94
CA ALA A 50 8.86 -14.33 -14.86
C ALA A 50 8.99 -13.14 -13.89
N GLY A 51 8.04 -12.20 -13.95
CA GLY A 51 8.02 -11.06 -13.04
C GLY A 51 7.76 -11.46 -11.58
N ARG A 52 6.91 -12.48 -11.31
CA ARG A 52 6.78 -13.06 -9.95
C ARG A 52 8.11 -13.54 -9.40
N ARG A 53 8.90 -14.26 -10.22
CA ARG A 53 10.24 -14.73 -9.82
C ARG A 53 11.20 -13.59 -9.53
N THR A 54 11.12 -12.49 -10.29
CA THR A 54 11.94 -11.30 -10.01
C THR A 54 11.52 -10.63 -8.72
N LEU A 55 10.22 -10.47 -8.46
CA LEU A 55 9.71 -9.90 -7.19
C LEU A 55 10.19 -10.71 -5.97
N GLN A 56 10.29 -12.04 -6.08
CA GLN A 56 10.79 -12.88 -4.98
C GLN A 56 12.24 -12.60 -4.59
N LYS A 57 13.04 -11.90 -5.43
CA LYS A 57 14.38 -11.45 -5.03
C LYS A 57 14.34 -10.34 -3.97
N LEU A 58 13.22 -9.63 -3.85
CA LEU A 58 12.99 -8.61 -2.84
C LEU A 58 12.40 -9.19 -1.55
N TRP A 59 11.99 -10.46 -1.54
CA TRP A 59 11.40 -11.08 -0.36
C TRP A 59 12.43 -11.27 0.75
N ASN A 60 12.18 -10.65 1.90
CA ASN A 60 12.95 -10.82 3.11
C ASN A 60 12.25 -11.85 4.01
N GLU A 61 12.77 -13.08 3.99
CA GLU A 61 12.17 -14.21 4.74
C GLU A 61 12.22 -13.99 6.26
N GLU A 62 13.28 -13.37 6.79
CA GLU A 62 13.41 -13.12 8.23
C GLU A 62 12.47 -12.00 8.69
N GLY A 63 12.43 -10.90 7.92
CA GLY A 63 11.56 -9.76 8.21
C GLY A 63 10.08 -10.01 7.91
N GLY A 64 9.77 -10.94 7.00
CA GLY A 64 8.41 -11.21 6.55
C GLY A 64 7.80 -10.10 5.69
N TYR A 65 8.61 -9.39 4.90
CA TYR A 65 8.17 -8.32 3.98
C TYR A 65 9.01 -8.31 2.71
N PHE A 66 8.65 -7.48 1.74
CA PHE A 66 9.48 -7.19 0.57
C PHE A 66 10.29 -5.92 0.80
N ASN A 67 11.62 -6.02 0.65
CA ASN A 67 12.52 -4.88 0.63
C ASN A 67 11.99 -3.80 -0.32
N ILE A 68 12.11 -2.52 0.06
CA ILE A 68 11.61 -1.40 -0.75
C ILE A 68 12.20 -1.46 -2.16
N ASP A 69 13.48 -1.81 -2.28
CA ASP A 69 14.20 -1.96 -3.53
C ASP A 69 15.35 -2.97 -3.45
N ALA A 70 16.08 -3.13 -4.56
CA ALA A 70 17.16 -4.12 -4.67
C ALA A 70 18.43 -3.78 -3.85
N HIS A 71 18.48 -2.61 -3.20
CA HIS A 71 19.67 -2.11 -2.51
C HIS A 71 19.49 -1.91 -1.01
N THR A 72 18.27 -1.62 -0.54
CA THR A 72 18.00 -1.44 0.89
C THR A 72 16.91 -2.38 1.37
N ASP A 73 16.94 -2.70 2.66
CA ASP A 73 15.96 -3.54 3.35
C ASP A 73 14.86 -2.72 4.02
N ASP A 74 14.68 -1.46 3.62
CA ASP A 74 13.64 -0.59 4.18
C ASP A 74 12.24 -1.14 3.85
N ILE A 75 11.29 -0.81 4.72
CA ILE A 75 9.90 -1.23 4.67
C ILE A 75 9.07 -0.05 4.16
N MET A 76 8.42 -0.24 3.00
CA MET A 76 7.45 0.72 2.48
C MET A 76 6.02 0.27 2.79
N THR A 77 5.19 1.16 3.32
CA THR A 77 3.76 0.88 3.62
C THR A 77 2.99 0.43 2.38
N ASP A 78 3.25 1.08 1.24
CA ASP A 78 2.57 0.77 -0.02
C ASP A 78 3.26 -0.35 -0.83
N GLN A 79 4.21 -1.11 -0.28
CA GLN A 79 4.93 -2.12 -1.07
C GLN A 79 4.02 -3.16 -1.77
N LEU A 80 2.79 -3.37 -1.28
CA LEU A 80 1.77 -4.26 -1.86
C LEU A 80 0.64 -3.52 -2.60
N PHE A 81 0.84 -2.29 -3.06
CA PHE A 81 -0.24 -1.46 -3.65
C PHE A 81 -0.92 -2.11 -4.87
N GLY A 82 -0.17 -2.80 -5.74
CA GLY A 82 -0.76 -3.53 -6.85
C GLY A 82 -1.62 -4.74 -6.42
N LEU A 83 -1.23 -5.41 -5.33
CA LEU A 83 -1.99 -6.53 -4.77
C LEU A 83 -3.34 -6.04 -4.23
N TRP A 84 -3.36 -4.87 -3.60
CA TRP A 84 -4.58 -4.22 -3.14
C TRP A 84 -5.58 -3.99 -4.30
N TYR A 85 -5.13 -3.41 -5.41
CA TYR A 85 -5.97 -3.27 -6.62
C TYR A 85 -6.43 -4.62 -7.16
N ALA A 86 -5.52 -5.59 -7.29
CA ALA A 86 -5.87 -6.92 -7.80
C ALA A 86 -6.90 -7.62 -6.90
N LYS A 87 -6.84 -7.43 -5.58
CA LYS A 87 -7.83 -7.95 -4.65
C LYS A 87 -9.19 -7.25 -4.75
N LEU A 88 -9.22 -5.93 -4.84
CA LEU A 88 -10.47 -5.18 -5.05
C LEU A 88 -11.20 -5.63 -6.33
N LEU A 89 -10.44 -5.97 -7.37
CA LEU A 89 -10.95 -6.48 -8.65
C LEU A 89 -11.31 -7.97 -8.63
N GLY A 90 -11.14 -8.68 -7.51
CA GLY A 90 -11.44 -10.11 -7.39
C GLY A 90 -10.47 -11.02 -8.16
N LEU A 91 -9.28 -10.54 -8.52
CA LEU A 91 -8.33 -11.28 -9.35
C LEU A 91 -7.47 -12.27 -8.56
N GLU A 92 -7.48 -12.22 -7.23
CA GLU A 92 -6.51 -12.94 -6.39
C GLU A 92 -7.13 -14.14 -5.66
N GLU A 93 -8.30 -14.64 -6.07
CA GLU A 93 -8.99 -15.74 -5.36
C GLU A 93 -8.36 -17.11 -5.62
N LYS A 94 -7.91 -17.37 -6.86
CA LYS A 94 -7.27 -18.63 -7.23
C LYS A 94 -5.79 -18.64 -6.80
N GLN A 95 -5.42 -19.60 -5.96
CA GLN A 95 -4.07 -19.71 -5.40
C GLN A 95 -2.97 -19.82 -6.47
N SER A 96 -3.19 -20.58 -7.55
CA SER A 96 -2.20 -20.79 -8.62
C SER A 96 -1.76 -19.48 -9.30
N ASP A 97 -2.67 -18.51 -9.33
CA ASP A 97 -2.56 -17.32 -10.15
C ASP A 97 -2.27 -16.07 -9.30
N ARG A 98 -2.10 -16.20 -7.98
CA ARG A 98 -1.80 -15.05 -7.12
C ARG A 98 -0.49 -14.38 -7.50
N ILE A 99 -0.46 -13.05 -7.43
CA ILE A 99 0.79 -12.28 -7.65
C ILE A 99 1.78 -12.59 -6.54
N ILE A 100 1.31 -12.61 -5.29
CA ILE A 100 2.05 -12.95 -4.08
C ILE A 100 1.29 -14.05 -3.32
N PRO A 101 1.97 -15.11 -2.84
CA PRO A 101 1.37 -16.11 -1.96
C PRO A 101 0.66 -15.48 -0.76
N LEU A 102 -0.52 -15.99 -0.39
CA LEU A 102 -1.36 -15.43 0.68
C LEU A 102 -0.58 -15.22 1.99
N GLU A 103 0.26 -16.18 2.38
CA GLU A 103 1.05 -16.09 3.60
C GLU A 103 2.10 -14.98 3.56
N GLN A 104 2.78 -14.78 2.42
CA GLN A 104 3.71 -13.66 2.27
C GLN A 104 2.98 -12.33 2.32
N ALA A 105 1.79 -12.23 1.71
CA ALA A 105 0.98 -11.01 1.76
C ALA A 105 0.55 -10.67 3.19
N LYS A 106 0.03 -11.65 3.95
CA LYS A 106 -0.37 -11.47 5.35
C LYS A 106 0.82 -11.08 6.23
N ARG A 107 1.95 -11.77 6.12
CA ARG A 107 3.18 -11.45 6.87
C ARG A 107 3.65 -10.03 6.57
N THR A 108 3.64 -9.64 5.29
CA THR A 108 4.04 -8.28 4.89
C THR A 108 3.14 -7.23 5.52
N LEU A 109 1.82 -7.41 5.43
CA LEU A 109 0.85 -6.48 6.00
C LEU A 109 1.01 -6.39 7.53
N GLN A 110 1.22 -7.51 8.21
CA GLN A 110 1.47 -7.54 9.66
C GLN A 110 2.78 -6.85 10.03
N THR A 111 3.87 -7.05 9.27
CA THR A 111 5.14 -6.37 9.53
C THR A 111 5.00 -4.85 9.34
N ILE A 112 4.30 -4.39 8.30
CA ILE A 112 4.00 -2.97 8.11
C ILE A 112 3.18 -2.43 9.30
N TYR A 113 2.18 -3.18 9.78
CA TYR A 113 1.39 -2.77 10.94
C TYR A 113 2.28 -2.60 12.18
N GLN A 114 3.17 -3.55 12.45
CA GLN A 114 4.07 -3.48 13.60
C GLN A 114 5.07 -2.31 13.50
N ARG A 115 5.65 -2.08 12.32
CA ARG A 115 6.75 -1.12 12.13
C ARG A 115 6.27 0.28 11.78
N ASN A 116 5.35 0.40 10.84
CA ASN A 116 4.91 1.66 10.25
C ASN A 116 3.66 2.24 10.92
N VAL A 117 2.90 1.43 11.66
CA VAL A 117 1.72 1.88 12.41
C VAL A 117 2.03 1.91 13.91
N LEU A 118 2.20 0.75 14.56
CA LEU A 118 2.43 0.71 16.01
C LEU A 118 3.75 1.38 16.43
N GLY A 119 4.79 1.28 15.59
CA GLY A 119 6.06 1.96 15.77
C GLY A 119 6.03 3.48 15.54
N PHE A 120 4.90 4.06 15.14
CA PHE A 120 4.77 5.47 14.78
C PHE A 120 3.62 6.16 15.52
N GLY A 121 3.92 7.25 16.24
CA GLY A 121 2.89 8.04 16.92
C GLY A 121 2.04 7.22 17.90
N GLY A 122 2.62 6.16 18.49
CA GLY A 122 1.92 5.22 19.36
C GLY A 122 0.80 4.42 18.69
N GLY A 123 0.79 4.30 17.35
CA GLY A 123 -0.29 3.69 16.58
C GLY A 123 -1.46 4.61 16.26
N LEU A 124 -1.44 5.87 16.71
CA LEU A 124 -2.58 6.78 16.62
C LEU A 124 -2.51 7.75 15.43
N MET A 125 -1.55 7.58 14.53
CA MET A 125 -1.26 8.54 13.48
C MET A 125 -1.27 7.95 12.06
N GLY A 126 -1.89 6.79 11.87
CA GLY A 126 -1.91 6.12 10.56
C GLY A 126 -0.61 5.39 10.25
N ALA A 127 -0.31 5.19 8.97
CA ALA A 127 0.85 4.41 8.53
C ALA A 127 1.92 5.32 7.91
N VAL A 128 3.07 5.47 8.58
CA VAL A 128 4.20 6.23 8.03
C VAL A 128 4.79 5.52 6.82
N ASN A 129 5.20 6.24 5.78
CA ASN A 129 5.50 5.63 4.49
C ASN A 129 6.68 4.66 4.50
N GLY A 130 7.73 4.96 5.25
CA GLY A 130 9.00 4.26 5.21
C GLY A 130 9.64 4.08 6.58
N ARG A 131 10.13 2.88 6.87
CA ARG A 131 10.95 2.59 8.05
C ARG A 131 12.11 1.69 7.66
N ASP A 132 13.25 1.80 8.34
CA ASP A 132 14.30 0.80 8.18
C ASP A 132 13.83 -0.56 8.76
N SER A 133 14.62 -1.62 8.54
CA SER A 133 14.29 -2.96 9.04
C SER A 133 14.18 -3.04 10.58
N SER A 134 14.76 -2.08 11.31
CA SER A 134 14.64 -1.95 12.77
C SER A 134 13.40 -1.15 13.23
N GLY A 135 12.71 -0.47 12.31
CA GLY A 135 11.56 0.40 12.60
C GLY A 135 11.93 1.87 12.85
N LYS A 136 13.12 2.33 12.46
CA LYS A 136 13.55 3.73 12.64
C LYS A 136 13.28 4.58 11.40
N GLN A 137 13.29 5.89 11.60
CA GLN A 137 13.15 6.90 10.55
C GLN A 137 14.20 6.74 9.45
N LEU A 138 13.80 7.04 8.22
CA LEU A 138 14.69 6.99 7.05
C LEU A 138 15.42 8.31 6.81
N PHE A 139 15.06 9.37 7.54
CA PHE A 139 15.59 10.73 7.34
C PHE A 139 15.33 11.24 5.91
N SER A 140 14.20 10.83 5.34
CA SER A 140 13.73 11.19 4.01
C SER A 140 12.37 11.85 4.13
N GLN A 141 12.18 13.00 3.49
CA GLN A 141 10.93 13.77 3.63
C GLN A 141 9.69 12.91 3.37
N GLN A 142 9.66 12.17 2.27
CA GLN A 142 8.49 11.36 1.94
C GLN A 142 8.46 10.05 2.71
N GLY A 143 9.63 9.51 3.12
CA GLY A 143 9.68 8.28 3.92
C GLY A 143 9.15 8.48 5.33
N ASP A 144 9.37 9.65 5.91
CA ASP A 144 8.96 9.97 7.28
C ASP A 144 7.60 10.68 7.36
N GLU A 145 6.92 10.85 6.23
CA GLU A 145 5.55 11.33 6.15
C GLU A 145 4.56 10.16 6.26
N VAL A 146 3.41 10.40 6.87
CA VAL A 146 2.19 9.63 6.63
C VAL A 146 1.50 10.24 5.43
N TRP A 147 1.13 9.44 4.43
CA TRP A 147 0.27 9.87 3.35
C TRP A 147 -1.15 9.37 3.59
N THR A 148 -2.10 10.30 3.68
CA THR A 148 -3.47 10.00 4.12
C THR A 148 -4.17 8.96 3.26
N GLY A 149 -4.02 9.06 1.93
CA GLY A 149 -4.58 8.07 1.01
C GLY A 149 -3.88 6.71 1.07
N THR A 150 -2.56 6.70 1.29
CA THR A 150 -1.77 5.46 1.46
C THR A 150 -2.20 4.72 2.73
N THR A 151 -2.42 5.43 3.85
CA THR A 151 -2.95 4.82 5.07
C THR A 151 -4.29 4.12 4.83
N TYR A 152 -5.24 4.79 4.15
CA TYR A 152 -6.54 4.17 3.85
C TYR A 152 -6.43 3.01 2.87
N ALA A 153 -5.56 3.10 1.86
CA ALA A 153 -5.32 2.01 0.91
C ALA A 153 -4.71 0.79 1.62
N TYR A 154 -3.72 0.99 2.47
CA TYR A 154 -3.12 -0.05 3.30
C TYR A 154 -4.15 -0.68 4.24
N ALA A 155 -4.94 0.14 4.96
CA ALA A 155 -6.00 -0.33 5.84
C ALA A 155 -7.04 -1.19 5.10
N SER A 156 -7.46 -0.74 3.91
CA SER A 156 -8.32 -1.50 3.00
C SER A 156 -7.69 -2.84 2.62
N ASN A 157 -6.40 -2.86 2.29
CA ASN A 157 -5.68 -4.08 1.93
C ASN A 157 -5.57 -5.07 3.11
N CYS A 158 -5.38 -4.59 4.34
CA CYS A 158 -5.43 -5.41 5.55
C CYS A 158 -6.78 -6.12 5.67
N ILE A 159 -7.89 -5.39 5.57
CA ILE A 159 -9.24 -5.96 5.66
C ILE A 159 -9.49 -7.01 4.57
N LEU A 160 -9.11 -6.74 3.32
CA LEU A 160 -9.23 -7.71 2.21
C LEU A 160 -8.40 -9.00 2.42
N HIS A 161 -7.42 -8.97 3.32
CA HIS A 161 -6.60 -10.13 3.70
C HIS A 161 -6.98 -10.71 5.08
N GLY A 162 -8.11 -10.28 5.65
CA GLY A 162 -8.66 -10.78 6.92
C GLY A 162 -8.03 -10.16 8.18
N LEU A 163 -7.22 -9.10 8.02
CA LEU A 163 -6.59 -8.34 9.12
C LEU A 163 -7.47 -7.14 9.47
N ILE A 164 -8.71 -7.42 9.91
CA ILE A 164 -9.74 -6.40 10.08
C ILE A 164 -9.36 -5.42 11.21
N GLU A 165 -8.88 -5.94 12.33
CA GLU A 165 -8.50 -5.11 13.48
C GLU A 165 -7.32 -4.18 13.14
N GLU A 166 -6.29 -4.70 12.48
CA GLU A 166 -5.14 -3.92 12.04
C GLU A 166 -5.55 -2.85 11.02
N GLY A 167 -6.43 -3.19 10.07
CA GLY A 167 -6.97 -2.24 9.09
C GLY A 167 -7.78 -1.12 9.74
N MET A 168 -8.71 -1.47 10.62
CA MET A 168 -9.55 -0.49 11.32
C MET A 168 -8.75 0.39 12.28
N HIS A 169 -7.77 -0.18 13.00
CA HIS A 169 -6.89 0.60 13.86
C HIS A 169 -6.04 1.59 13.04
N THR A 170 -5.50 1.14 11.92
CA THR A 170 -4.70 2.02 11.05
C THR A 170 -5.55 3.19 10.50
N ALA A 171 -6.78 2.91 10.06
CA ALA A 171 -7.73 3.94 9.62
C ALA A 171 -8.17 4.88 10.76
N TYR A 172 -8.29 4.38 11.99
CA TYR A 172 -8.58 5.21 13.16
C TYR A 172 -7.50 6.28 13.38
N GLY A 173 -6.24 5.99 13.07
CA GLY A 173 -5.16 6.98 13.17
C GLY A 173 -5.39 8.21 12.27
N GLU A 174 -5.93 8.03 11.06
CA GLU A 174 -6.34 9.15 10.20
C GLU A 174 -7.47 9.96 10.83
N TYR A 175 -8.48 9.27 11.37
CA TYR A 175 -9.55 9.95 12.12
C TYR A 175 -8.99 10.77 13.28
N TYR A 176 -8.09 10.17 14.06
CA TYR A 176 -7.48 10.79 15.21
C TYR A 176 -6.68 12.04 14.82
N VAL A 177 -5.82 11.98 13.81
CA VAL A 177 -5.02 13.14 13.38
C VAL A 177 -5.90 14.23 12.77
N VAL A 178 -6.89 13.87 11.93
CA VAL A 178 -7.63 14.83 11.12
C VAL A 178 -8.80 15.46 11.88
N TYR A 179 -9.55 14.67 12.67
CA TYR A 179 -10.86 15.06 13.19
C TYR A 179 -10.99 15.07 14.73
N SER A 180 -10.16 14.32 15.46
CA SER A 180 -10.25 14.27 16.93
C SER A 180 -9.84 15.59 17.58
N PRO A 181 -10.38 15.94 18.76
CA PRO A 181 -9.94 17.11 19.54
C PRO A 181 -8.48 17.02 20.01
N HIS A 182 -7.86 15.84 19.95
CA HIS A 182 -6.46 15.60 20.28
C HIS A 182 -5.55 15.48 19.04
N GLY A 183 -6.13 15.64 17.84
CA GLY A 183 -5.42 15.59 16.57
C GLY A 183 -4.73 16.89 16.19
N GLN A 184 -4.29 16.97 14.93
CA GLN A 184 -3.58 18.13 14.37
C GLN A 184 -4.55 19.13 13.68
N GLY A 185 -5.85 18.87 13.65
CA GLY A 185 -6.89 19.84 13.25
C GLY A 185 -7.01 20.05 11.74
N TYR A 186 -7.18 18.96 10.99
CA TYR A 186 -7.25 18.98 9.52
C TYR A 186 -8.67 18.77 8.94
N PHE A 187 -9.70 18.79 9.77
CA PHE A 187 -11.10 18.68 9.36
C PHE A 187 -11.45 19.63 8.18
N PHE A 188 -12.12 19.08 7.16
CA PHE A 188 -12.50 19.73 5.88
C PHE A 188 -11.33 20.27 5.03
N LYS A 189 -10.09 19.92 5.36
CA LYS A 189 -8.89 20.32 4.63
C LYS A 189 -7.80 19.26 4.67
N THR A 190 -8.19 17.99 4.76
CA THR A 190 -7.31 16.82 4.89
C THR A 190 -6.13 16.91 3.91
N PRO A 191 -4.88 16.83 4.39
CA PRO A 191 -3.70 17.01 3.56
C PRO A 191 -3.34 15.73 2.79
N GLU A 192 -2.42 15.87 1.84
CA GLU A 192 -1.69 14.71 1.27
C GLU A 192 -0.94 14.00 2.39
N ALA A 193 -0.19 14.77 3.19
CA ALA A 193 0.72 14.21 4.15
C ALA A 193 0.82 15.01 5.46
N TYR A 194 1.22 14.33 6.53
CA TYR A 194 1.66 14.91 7.79
C TYR A 194 2.79 14.11 8.43
N CYS A 195 3.48 14.72 9.39
CA CYS A 195 4.57 14.09 10.14
C CYS A 195 4.21 13.97 11.63
N ASN A 196 4.92 13.11 12.34
CA ASN A 196 4.87 13.08 13.80
C ASN A 196 5.78 14.19 14.37
N PRO A 197 5.24 15.14 15.17
CA PRO A 197 6.02 16.21 15.78
C PRO A 197 7.12 15.75 16.74
N GLU A 198 7.08 14.51 17.22
CA GLU A 198 8.06 13.96 18.16
C GLU A 198 9.27 13.32 17.43
N GLU A 199 9.22 13.23 16.10
CA GLU A 199 10.29 12.68 15.29
C GLU A 199 11.42 13.68 14.99
N LEU A 200 12.63 13.18 14.77
CA LEU A 200 13.89 13.92 14.97
C LEU A 200 14.04 15.18 14.10
N ILE A 201 13.44 15.20 12.91
CA ILE A 201 13.68 16.24 11.89
C ILE A 201 12.51 17.22 11.75
N TRP A 202 11.29 16.80 12.08
CA TRP A 202 10.10 17.45 11.52
C TRP A 202 9.49 18.51 12.41
N ASN A 203 9.78 18.49 13.72
CA ASN A 203 9.30 19.51 14.63
C ASN A 203 10.21 19.59 15.86
N ASN A 204 11.41 20.12 15.67
CA ASN A 204 12.17 20.65 16.82
C ASN A 204 11.42 21.90 17.30
N PRO A 205 10.68 21.86 18.42
CA PRO A 205 9.80 22.97 18.82
C PRO A 205 10.59 24.22 19.19
N LYS A 206 11.90 24.06 19.47
CA LYS A 206 12.83 25.16 19.76
C LYS A 206 13.31 25.91 18.52
N SER A 207 13.16 25.35 17.32
CA SER A 207 13.66 25.95 16.06
C SER A 207 12.62 26.09 14.97
N LYS A 208 11.60 25.23 14.94
CA LYS A 208 10.54 25.21 13.93
C LYS A 208 9.22 24.92 14.65
N TYR A 209 8.47 25.96 14.96
CA TYR A 209 7.17 25.86 15.64
C TYR A 209 6.11 25.32 14.66
N GLY A 210 6.14 24.02 14.38
CA GLY A 210 5.20 23.36 13.48
C GLY A 210 5.43 23.61 11.98
N GLU A 211 6.55 24.21 11.59
CA GLU A 211 6.91 24.30 10.16
C GLU A 211 7.12 22.89 9.60
N LYS A 212 6.44 22.57 8.49
CA LYS A 212 6.50 21.28 7.78
C LYS A 212 5.80 20.08 8.47
N LEU A 213 4.88 20.32 9.40
CA LEU A 213 4.05 19.24 9.96
C LEU A 213 3.05 18.62 8.98
N PHE A 214 2.68 19.36 7.92
CA PHE A 214 1.82 18.85 6.86
C PHE A 214 2.28 19.31 5.47
N ARG A 215 1.77 18.65 4.44
CA ARG A 215 1.99 19.00 3.04
C ARG A 215 0.69 18.89 2.24
N ALA A 216 0.42 19.93 1.45
CA ALA A 216 -0.71 20.02 0.50
C ALA A 216 -2.09 19.73 1.11
N MET A 217 -2.68 20.71 1.81
CA MET A 217 -4.06 20.64 2.32
C MET A 217 -5.11 20.52 1.21
N LYS A 218 -6.31 20.05 1.57
CA LYS A 218 -7.47 19.87 0.67
C LYS A 218 -7.13 18.93 -0.51
N TYR A 219 -6.51 17.81 -0.18
CA TYR A 219 -5.96 16.91 -1.18
C TYR A 219 -6.96 15.83 -1.61
N MET A 220 -6.72 15.25 -2.78
CA MET A 220 -7.61 14.24 -3.39
C MET A 220 -7.38 12.84 -2.81
N ARG A 221 -6.13 12.45 -2.52
CA ARG A 221 -5.78 11.09 -2.06
C ARG A 221 -6.55 10.57 -0.82
N PRO A 222 -6.91 11.39 0.19
CA PRO A 222 -7.76 10.91 1.29
C PRO A 222 -9.09 10.30 0.86
N GLY A 223 -9.55 10.55 -0.38
CA GLY A 223 -10.71 9.87 -0.97
C GLY A 223 -10.59 8.33 -1.02
N ALA A 224 -9.38 7.77 -0.84
CA ALA A 224 -9.16 6.33 -0.69
C ALA A 224 -9.90 5.70 0.50
N VAL A 225 -10.43 6.50 1.44
CA VAL A 225 -11.34 6.02 2.50
C VAL A 225 -12.54 5.25 1.94
N TRP A 226 -12.99 5.54 0.71
CA TRP A 226 -14.08 4.78 0.08
C TRP A 226 -13.67 3.35 -0.31
N ALA A 227 -12.39 3.10 -0.57
CA ALA A 227 -11.91 1.74 -0.79
C ALA A 227 -11.79 0.94 0.52
N LEU A 228 -11.60 1.62 1.66
CA LEU A 228 -11.76 1.00 2.98
C LEU A 228 -13.20 0.52 3.18
N TYR A 229 -14.17 1.38 2.86
CA TYR A 229 -15.59 1.02 2.91
C TYR A 229 -15.92 -0.16 1.99
N GLU A 230 -15.44 -0.14 0.74
CA GLU A 230 -15.61 -1.27 -0.19
C GLU A 230 -15.01 -2.57 0.36
N ALA A 231 -13.81 -2.52 0.96
CA ALA A 231 -13.20 -3.70 1.57
C ALA A 231 -14.03 -4.28 2.72
N LEU A 232 -14.64 -3.43 3.54
CA LEU A 232 -15.56 -3.86 4.61
C LEU A 232 -16.79 -4.56 4.03
N LEU A 233 -17.42 -4.00 3.00
CA LEU A 233 -18.58 -4.62 2.32
C LEU A 233 -18.25 -5.98 1.72
N LYS A 234 -17.03 -6.18 1.21
CA LYS A 234 -16.59 -7.47 0.65
C LYS A 234 -16.27 -8.52 1.72
N THR A 235 -16.02 -8.12 2.96
CA THR A 235 -15.45 -8.99 4.01
C THR A 235 -16.44 -9.28 5.14
N ILE A 236 -17.35 -8.36 5.44
CA ILE A 236 -18.36 -8.50 6.49
C ILE A 236 -19.66 -9.01 5.83
N PRO A 237 -20.23 -10.14 6.29
CA PRO A 237 -21.46 -10.71 5.75
C PRO A 237 -22.71 -9.84 5.96
#